data_AF-A0A258BKT2-F1
#
_entry.id   AF-A0A258BKT2-F1
#
_cell.length_a   1.000
_cell.length_b   1.000
_cell.length_c   1.000
_cell.angle_alpha   90.00
_cell.angle_beta   90.00
_cell.angle_gamma   90.00
#
_symmetry.space_group_name_H-M   'P 1'
#
loop_
_entity.id
_entity.type
_entity.pdbx_description
1 polymer ?
#
loop_
_entity_poly.entity_id
_entity_poly.type
_entity_poly.pdbx_seq_one_letter_code
_entity_poly.pdbx_strand_id
1 'polypeptide(L)'
;MSRKKSDKEPAKIEATDDGESIGLMEPLLVSESGGRRGPLADLALEVAQQSARLRASLPAGVADALADLVRSMNCYYSNLIE
;
A
#
# COMPACT_ATOMS: atom_id res chain seq x y z
N MET A 1 9.12 -15.83 -39.27
CA MET A 1 8.75 -14.66 -38.43
C MET A 1 9.86 -14.45 -37.40
N SER A 2 10.52 -13.29 -37.42
CA SER A 2 11.73 -13.04 -36.62
C SER A 2 11.38 -12.79 -35.15
N ARG A 3 12.11 -13.43 -34.22
CA ARG A 3 11.98 -13.19 -32.77
C ARG A 3 12.57 -11.82 -32.44
N LYS A 4 11.73 -10.85 -32.10
CA LYS A 4 12.18 -9.54 -31.61
C LYS A 4 12.80 -9.76 -30.21
N LYS A 5 14.10 -9.53 -30.07
CA LYS A 5 14.80 -9.57 -28.76
C LYS A 5 14.20 -8.48 -27.86
N SER A 6 13.98 -8.83 -26.59
CA SER A 6 13.56 -7.86 -25.56
C SER A 6 14.63 -6.78 -25.40
N ASP A 7 14.18 -5.52 -25.40
CA ASP A 7 15.06 -4.38 -25.15
C ASP A 7 15.45 -4.37 -23.67
N LYS A 8 16.76 -4.28 -23.40
CA LYS A 8 17.33 -4.35 -22.05
C LYS A 8 18.03 -3.05 -21.65
N GLU A 9 18.11 -2.09 -22.57
CA GLU A 9 18.68 -0.79 -22.26
C GLU A 9 17.61 0.12 -21.62
N PRO A 10 17.96 0.91 -20.60
CA PRO A 10 17.05 1.88 -20.03
C PRO A 10 16.66 2.91 -21.09
N ALA A 11 15.40 3.34 -21.08
CA ALA A 11 14.93 4.39 -21.96
C ALA A 11 15.73 5.68 -21.67
N LYS A 12 16.50 6.14 -22.67
CA LYS A 12 17.27 7.40 -22.63
C LYS A 12 16.38 8.60 -22.95
N ILE A 13 15.20 8.65 -22.34
CA ILE A 13 14.28 9.78 -22.47
C ILE A 13 14.42 10.56 -21.17
N GLU A 14 14.93 11.78 -21.25
CA GLU A 14 14.87 12.70 -20.12
C GLU A 14 13.40 12.96 -19.81
N ALA A 15 12.97 12.72 -18.56
CA ALA A 15 11.60 12.96 -18.14
C ALA A 15 11.29 14.45 -18.33
N THR A 16 10.29 14.75 -19.16
CA THR A 16 9.81 16.11 -19.37
C THR A 16 8.81 16.43 -18.26
N ASP A 17 8.98 17.57 -17.58
CA ASP A 17 8.03 18.05 -16.59
C ASP A 17 6.83 18.69 -17.30
N ASP A 18 5.67 18.05 -17.20
CA ASP A 18 4.40 18.51 -17.79
C ASP A 18 3.73 19.62 -16.95
N GLY A 19 4.39 20.10 -15.88
CA GLY A 19 3.90 21.20 -15.04
C GLY A 19 2.70 20.82 -14.17
N GLU A 20 2.50 19.53 -13.94
CA GLU A 20 1.44 19.00 -13.11
C GLU A 20 1.62 19.44 -11.65
N SER A 21 0.52 19.74 -10.97
CA SER A 21 0.60 20.05 -9.54
C SER A 21 1.04 18.80 -8.78
N ILE A 22 2.11 18.91 -8.00
CA ILE A 22 2.57 17.84 -7.09
C ILE A 22 1.47 17.42 -6.09
N GLY A 23 0.49 18.28 -5.83
CA GLY A 23 -0.68 17.98 -5.01
C GLY A 23 -1.56 16.85 -5.57
N LEU A 24 -1.45 16.53 -6.87
CA LEU A 24 -2.12 15.37 -7.47
C LEU A 24 -1.56 14.03 -6.97
N MET A 25 -0.34 14.04 -6.43
CA MET A 25 0.31 12.88 -5.83
C MET A 25 0.09 12.80 -4.31
N GLU A 26 -0.66 13.74 -3.73
CA GLU A 26 -0.98 13.68 -2.31
C GLU A 26 -1.92 12.51 -2.02
N PRO A 27 -1.73 11.82 -0.87
CA PRO A 27 -2.65 10.78 -0.43
C PRO A 27 -4.08 11.32 -0.36
N LEU A 28 -5.03 10.62 -0.98
CA LEU A 28 -6.45 10.98 -0.90
C LEU A 28 -6.94 10.87 0.55
N LEU A 29 -7.13 12.01 1.20
CA LEU A 29 -7.71 12.08 2.54
C LEU A 29 -9.24 12.16 2.46
N VAL A 30 -9.90 11.54 3.44
CA VAL A 30 -11.34 11.69 3.61
C VAL A 30 -11.63 13.14 4.02
N SER A 31 -12.45 13.84 3.24
CA SER A 31 -12.77 15.25 3.49
C SER A 31 -13.43 15.46 4.85
N GLU A 32 -13.15 16.60 5.48
CA GLU A 32 -13.68 16.90 6.82
C GLU A 32 -15.20 16.99 6.86
N SER A 33 -15.79 17.53 5.79
CA SER A 33 -17.24 17.66 5.58
C SER A 33 -17.88 16.41 4.99
N GLY A 34 -17.10 15.36 4.70
CA GLY A 34 -17.61 14.13 4.09
C GLY A 34 -18.52 13.38 5.06
N GLY A 35 -19.78 13.15 4.67
CA GLY A 35 -20.76 12.47 5.53
C GLY A 35 -20.38 11.05 5.97
N ARG A 36 -19.38 10.43 5.33
CA ARG A 36 -18.84 9.11 5.69
C ARG A 36 -17.67 9.17 6.68
N ARG A 37 -17.14 10.37 7.02
CA ARG A 37 -15.95 10.51 7.88
C ARG A 37 -16.18 9.90 9.27
N GLY A 38 -17.33 10.16 9.89
CA GLY A 38 -17.69 9.57 11.19
C GLY A 38 -17.71 8.04 11.14
N PRO A 39 -18.53 7.42 10.27
CA PRO A 39 -18.56 5.97 10.12
C PRO A 39 -17.19 5.32 9.80
N LEU A 40 -16.35 6.00 9.01
CA LEU A 40 -15.00 5.51 8.71
C LEU A 40 -14.07 5.61 9.93
N ALA A 41 -14.20 6.65 10.75
CA ALA A 41 -13.44 6.79 11.99
C ALA A 41 -13.83 5.71 13.01
N ASP A 42 -15.12 5.42 13.14
CA ASP A 42 -15.61 4.33 14.00
C ASP A 42 -15.09 2.97 13.54
N LEU A 43 -15.12 2.70 12.23
CA LEU A 43 -14.56 1.46 11.67
C LEU A 43 -13.05 1.37 11.89
N ALA A 44 -12.31 2.47 11.73
CA ALA A 44 -10.88 2.50 12.00
C ALA A 44 -10.58 2.18 13.48
N LEU A 45 -11.39 2.68 14.41
CA LEU A 45 -11.30 2.35 15.83
C LEU A 45 -11.58 0.86 16.07
N GLU A 46 -12.62 0.31 15.45
CA GLU A 46 -12.95 -1.12 15.56
C GLU A 46 -11.80 -2.00 15.06
N VAL A 47 -11.23 -1.68 13.89
CA VAL A 47 -10.09 -2.40 13.33
C VAL A 47 -8.88 -2.34 14.26
N ALA A 48 -8.59 -1.17 14.84
CA ALA A 48 -7.49 -1.02 15.80
C ALA A 48 -7.72 -1.89 17.05
N GLN A 49 -8.94 -1.94 17.58
CA GLN A 49 -9.30 -2.77 18.72
C GLN A 49 -9.16 -4.27 18.40
N GLN A 50 -9.67 -4.72 17.25
CA GLN A 50 -9.56 -6.13 16.85
C GLN A 50 -8.08 -6.52 16.61
N SER A 51 -7.28 -5.63 16.01
CA SER A 51 -5.86 -5.86 15.80
C SER A 51 -5.09 -6.01 17.12
N ALA A 52 -5.39 -5.15 18.10
CA ALA A 52 -4.81 -5.25 19.43
C ALA A 52 -5.20 -6.54 20.16
N ARG A 53 -6.48 -6.95 20.07
CA ARG A 53 -6.98 -8.21 20.63
C ARG A 53 -6.32 -9.42 19.98
N LEU A 54 -6.20 -9.43 18.66
CA LEU A 54 -5.49 -10.48 17.92
C LEU A 54 -4.05 -10.59 18.42
N ARG A 55 -3.31 -9.48 18.46
CA ARG A 55 -1.93 -9.46 18.97
C ARG A 55 -1.82 -9.98 20.40
N ALA A 56 -2.72 -9.56 21.29
CA ALA A 56 -2.72 -10.01 22.69
C ALA A 56 -3.05 -11.51 22.85
N SER A 57 -3.81 -12.08 21.91
CA SER A 57 -4.18 -13.50 21.93
C SER A 57 -3.07 -14.44 21.44
N LEU A 58 -2.04 -13.92 20.76
CA LEU A 58 -0.99 -14.71 20.15
C LEU A 58 0.21 -14.91 21.09
N PRO A 59 0.77 -16.13 21.17
CA PRO A 59 2.08 -16.33 21.77
C PRO A 59 3.17 -15.52 21.03
N ALA A 60 4.17 -15.02 21.75
CA ALA A 60 5.19 -14.13 21.19
C ALA A 60 5.86 -14.69 19.91
N GLY A 61 6.30 -15.95 19.94
CA GLY A 61 6.93 -16.58 18.77
C GLY A 61 6.00 -16.79 17.57
N VAL A 62 4.68 -16.83 17.78
CA VAL A 62 3.68 -16.92 16.69
C VAL A 62 3.44 -15.54 16.08
N ALA A 63 3.37 -14.50 16.91
CA ALA A 63 3.16 -13.13 16.45
C ALA A 63 4.26 -12.67 15.48
N ASP A 64 5.53 -12.94 15.82
CA ASP A 64 6.67 -12.55 14.98
C ASP A 64 6.68 -13.29 13.64
N ALA A 65 6.53 -14.62 13.68
CA ALA A 65 6.48 -15.44 12.46
C ALA A 65 5.32 -15.06 11.53
N LEU A 66 4.14 -14.74 12.11
CA LEU A 66 2.98 -14.29 11.35
C LEU A 66 3.22 -12.91 10.71
N ALA A 67 3.83 -11.98 11.45
CA ALA A 67 4.15 -10.65 10.94
C ALA A 67 5.12 -10.71 9.76
N ASP A 68 6.14 -11.57 9.84
CA ASP A 68 7.10 -11.78 8.76
C ASP A 68 6.46 -12.41 7.52
N LEU A 69 5.61 -13.42 7.72
CA LEU A 69 4.85 -14.03 6.63
C LEU A 69 3.98 -13.00 5.91
N VAL A 70 3.15 -12.25 6.65
CA VAL A 70 2.25 -11.23 6.08
C VAL A 70 3.05 -10.15 5.33
N ARG A 71 4.19 -9.72 5.89
CA ARG A 71 5.08 -8.76 5.21
C ARG A 71 5.60 -9.31 3.89
N SER A 72 6.09 -10.55 3.86
CA SER A 72 6.58 -11.18 2.63
C SER A 72 5.50 -11.25 1.54
N MET A 73 4.27 -11.56 1.93
CA MET A 73 3.13 -11.63 1.01
C MET A 73 2.73 -10.24 0.50
N ASN A 74 2.67 -9.23 1.37
CA ASN A 74 2.30 -7.87 0.98
C ASN A 74 3.36 -7.20 0.10
N CYS A 75 4.64 -7.42 0.37
CA CYS A 75 5.71 -6.96 -0.51
C CYS A 75 5.61 -7.62 -1.89
N TYR A 76 5.27 -8.91 -1.96
CA TYR A 76 5.08 -9.58 -3.25
C TYR A 76 3.98 -8.92 -4.09
N TYR A 77 2.84 -8.58 -3.49
CA TYR A 77 1.74 -7.96 -4.24
C TYR A 77 1.95 -6.47 -4.52
N SER A 78 2.58 -5.72 -3.61
CA SER A 78 2.89 -4.30 -3.85
C SER A 78 3.91 -4.13 -4.96
N ASN A 79 4.90 -5.03 -5.03
CA ASN A 79 5.89 -5.05 -6.11
C ASN A 79 5.32 -5.58 -7.44
N LEU A 80 4.10 -6.10 -7.46
CA LEU A 80 3.44 -6.61 -8.68
C LEU A 80 2.48 -5.59 -9.31
N ILE A 81 2.15 -4.51 -8.58
CA ILE A 81 1.29 -3.42 -9.05
C ILE A 81 2.08 -2.18 -9.49
N GLU A 82 3.40 -2.19 -9.28
CA GLU A 82 4.38 -1.19 -9.71
C GLU A 82 5.10 -1.65 -10.99
#